data_AF-A0A1B6FN24-F1
#
_entry.id   AF-A0A1B6FN24-F1
#
_cell.length_a   1.000
_cell.length_b   1.000
_cell.length_c   1.000
_cell.angle_alpha   90.00
_cell.angle_beta   90.00
_cell.angle_gamma   90.00
#
_symmetry.space_group_name_H-M   'P 1'
#
loop_
_entity.id
_entity.type
_entity.pdbx_description
1 polymer ?
#
loop_
_entity_poly.entity_id
_entity_poly.type
_entity_poly.pdbx_seq_one_letter_code
_entity_poly.pdbx_strand_id
1 'polypeptide(L)'
;KIAKKNVSTNKRVAVLALKRKKRYEKQLQQIDGTLSTIEMQREALESANTNTAVLKTMKDASDALKNAHGHMNVDEVHDMMDDIAEQQDVAKEISEAISNPIAFNDDIDEDELTKELEDLEQQ
;
A
#
# COMPACT_ATOMS: atom_id res chain seq x y z
N LYS A 1 5.85 31.26 27.44
CA LYS A 1 6.08 32.66 27.90
C LYS A 1 6.14 32.79 29.44
N ILE A 2 5.18 32.25 30.20
CA ILE A 2 5.14 32.36 31.68
C ILE A 2 6.37 31.73 32.38
N ALA A 3 6.82 30.55 31.94
CA ALA A 3 8.00 29.90 32.50
C ALA A 3 9.28 30.73 32.34
N LYS A 4 9.55 31.23 31.12
CA LYS A 4 10.71 32.10 30.83
C LYS A 4 10.68 33.41 31.65
N LYS A 5 9.50 34.02 31.82
CA LYS A 5 9.35 35.28 32.57
C LYS A 5 9.60 35.14 34.09
N ASN A 6 9.35 33.96 34.66
CA ASN A 6 9.41 33.74 36.11
C ASN A 6 10.62 32.88 36.55
N VAL A 7 11.52 32.53 35.63
CA VAL A 7 12.61 31.58 35.93
C VAL A 7 13.59 32.11 36.99
N SER A 8 13.84 33.42 36.99
CA SER A 8 14.74 34.10 37.93
C SER A 8 14.02 34.67 39.15
N THR A 9 12.73 35.01 39.03
CA THR A 9 11.96 35.72 40.07
C THR A 9 11.05 34.81 40.89
N ASN A 10 10.45 33.78 40.28
CA ASN A 10 9.54 32.86 40.97
C ASN A 10 9.61 31.45 40.39
N LYS A 11 10.58 30.68 40.88
CA LYS A 11 10.88 29.31 40.42
C LYS A 11 9.67 28.37 40.53
N ARG A 12 8.80 28.50 41.56
CA ARG A 12 7.59 27.66 41.69
C ARG A 12 6.61 27.86 40.54
N VAL A 13 6.34 29.11 40.17
CA VAL A 13 5.45 29.45 39.05
C VAL A 13 6.04 28.98 37.72
N ALA A 14 7.35 29.12 37.54
CA ALA A 14 8.03 28.64 36.35
C ALA A 14 7.94 27.11 36.19
N VAL A 15 8.15 26.35 37.28
CA VAL A 15 8.06 24.87 37.28
C VAL A 15 6.63 24.40 36.99
N LEU A 16 5.61 25.04 37.57
CA LEU A 16 4.20 24.73 37.27
C LEU A 16 3.86 24.96 35.78
N ALA A 17 4.33 26.06 35.20
CA ALA A 17 4.15 26.34 33.79
C ALA A 17 4.86 25.32 32.88
N LEU A 18 6.06 24.85 33.26
CA LEU A 18 6.78 23.79 32.53
C LEU A 18 6.08 22.44 32.63
N LYS A 19 5.56 22.06 33.81
CA LYS A 19 4.76 20.83 33.97
C LYS A 19 3.53 20.84 33.07
N ARG A 20 2.84 21.99 32.99
CA ARG A 20 1.68 22.15 32.10
C ARG A 20 2.08 22.03 30.62
N LYS A 21 3.20 22.64 30.21
CA LYS A 21 3.75 22.49 28.85
C LYS A 21 4.02 21.01 28.52
N LYS A 22 4.77 20.30 29.36
CA LYS A 22 5.11 18.88 29.16
C LYS A 22 3.86 17.99 29.07
N ARG A 23 2.82 18.28 29.85
CA ARG A 23 1.53 17.55 29.74
C ARG A 23 0.91 17.73 28.37
N TYR A 24 0.86 18.96 27.85
CA TYR A 24 0.31 19.22 26.51
C TYR A 24 1.18 18.61 25.40
N GLU A 25 2.51 18.64 25.53
CA GLU A 25 3.41 17.96 24.58
C GLU A 25 3.13 16.44 24.53
N LYS A 26 2.93 15.80 25.69
CA LYS A 26 2.54 14.38 25.75
C LYS A 26 1.16 14.13 25.13
N GLN A 27 0.20 15.01 25.37
CA GLN A 27 -1.12 14.90 24.76
C GLN A 27 -1.06 15.06 23.24
N LEU A 28 -0.23 15.98 22.74
CA LEU A 28 -0.03 16.16 21.30
C LEU A 28 0.53 14.88 20.67
N GLN A 29 1.57 14.29 21.25
CA GLN A 29 2.14 13.04 20.76
C GLN A 29 1.12 11.89 20.73
N GLN A 30 0.23 11.82 21.72
CA GLN A 30 -0.85 10.83 21.72
C GLN A 30 -1.88 11.08 20.61
N ILE A 31 -2.21 12.35 20.36
CA ILE A 31 -3.11 12.74 19.27
C ILE A 31 -2.50 12.41 17.92
N ASP A 32 -1.21 12.70 17.71
CA ASP A 32 -0.50 12.40 16.45
C ASP A 32 -0.49 10.88 16.17
N GLY A 33 -0.22 10.05 17.18
CA GLY A 33 -0.30 8.59 17.02
C GLY A 33 -1.72 8.09 16.73
N THR A 34 -2.73 8.71 17.35
CA THR A 34 -4.13 8.40 17.07
C THR A 34 -4.51 8.80 15.63
N LEU A 35 -4.04 9.97 15.17
CA LEU A 35 -4.29 10.46 13.81
C LEU A 35 -3.70 9.51 12.76
N SER A 36 -2.44 9.10 12.93
CA SER A 36 -1.79 8.13 12.03
C SER A 36 -2.55 6.80 11.99
N THR A 37 -3.07 6.34 13.14
CA THR A 37 -3.92 5.13 13.18
C THR A 37 -5.21 5.30 12.39
N ILE A 38 -5.86 6.46 12.48
CA ILE A 38 -7.09 6.76 11.73
C ILE A 38 -6.81 6.86 10.24
N GLU A 39 -5.67 7.42 9.84
CA GLU A 39 -5.26 7.50 8.43
C GLU A 39 -5.06 6.11 7.82
N MET A 40 -4.33 5.23 8.51
CA MET A 40 -4.18 3.83 8.08
C MET A 40 -5.53 3.10 7.98
N GLN A 41 -6.44 3.33 8.93
CA GLN A 41 -7.78 2.74 8.88
C GLN A 41 -8.62 3.28 7.70
N ARG A 42 -8.46 4.56 7.35
CA ARG A 42 -9.14 5.18 6.21
C ARG A 42 -8.67 4.55 4.89
N GLU A 43 -7.36 4.38 4.72
CA GLU A 43 -6.78 3.72 3.53
C GLU A 43 -7.27 2.28 3.40
N ALA A 44 -7.29 1.52 4.50
CA ALA A 44 -7.81 0.15 4.51
C ALA A 44 -9.30 0.09 4.10
N LEU A 45 -10.12 1.04 4.57
CA LEU A 45 -11.53 1.14 4.17
C LEU A 45 -11.71 1.50 2.69
N GLU A 46 -10.89 2.41 2.17
CA GLU A 46 -10.90 2.80 0.76
C GLU A 46 -10.50 1.63 -0.15
N SER A 47 -9.47 0.87 0.23
CA SER A 47 -9.08 -0.37 -0.44
C SER A 47 -10.19 -1.41 -0.40
N ALA A 48 -10.80 -1.64 0.77
CA ALA A 48 -11.92 -2.57 0.91
C ALA A 48 -13.14 -2.18 0.05
N ASN A 49 -13.43 -0.87 -0.06
CA ASN A 49 -14.53 -0.37 -0.89
C ASN A 49 -14.23 -0.59 -2.38
N THR A 50 -13.02 -0.28 -2.83
CA THR A 50 -12.57 -0.55 -4.20
C THR A 50 -12.65 -2.04 -4.52
N ASN A 51 -12.16 -2.90 -3.64
CA ASN A 51 -12.24 -4.36 -3.81
C ASN A 51 -13.69 -4.85 -3.87
N THR A 52 -14.58 -4.27 -3.06
CA THR A 52 -16.02 -4.60 -3.09
C THR A 52 -16.64 -4.24 -4.44
N ALA A 53 -16.29 -3.07 -5.00
CA ALA A 53 -16.75 -2.65 -6.32
C ALA A 53 -16.26 -3.62 -7.42
N VAL A 54 -14.97 -4.00 -7.39
CA VAL A 54 -14.39 -4.98 -8.32
C VAL A 54 -15.12 -6.32 -8.20
N LEU A 55 -15.29 -6.86 -7.00
CA LEU A 55 -15.98 -8.13 -6.78
C LEU A 55 -17.43 -8.10 -7.26
N LYS A 56 -18.12 -6.96 -7.10
CA LYS A 56 -19.47 -6.77 -7.63
C LYS A 56 -19.46 -6.81 -9.16
N THR A 57 -18.54 -6.10 -9.81
CA THR A 57 -18.39 -6.14 -11.27
C THR A 57 -18.04 -7.54 -11.77
N MET A 58 -17.17 -8.28 -11.07
CA MET A 58 -16.86 -9.67 -11.41
C MET A 58 -18.09 -10.57 -11.30
N LYS A 59 -18.92 -10.37 -10.27
CA LYS A 59 -20.19 -11.10 -10.13
C LYS A 59 -21.15 -10.79 -11.28
N ASP A 60 -21.35 -9.51 -11.58
CA ASP A 60 -22.23 -9.09 -12.68
C ASP A 60 -21.74 -9.65 -14.03
N ALA A 61 -20.42 -9.67 -14.26
CA ALA A 61 -19.81 -10.29 -15.43
C ALA A 61 -20.00 -11.81 -15.46
N SER A 62 -19.83 -12.50 -14.33
CA SER A 62 -20.08 -13.95 -14.21
C SER A 62 -21.55 -14.30 -14.47
N ASP A 63 -22.48 -13.50 -13.95
CA ASP A 63 -23.92 -13.69 -14.18
C ASP A 63 -24.28 -13.41 -15.65
N ALA A 64 -23.68 -12.40 -16.27
CA ALA A 64 -23.84 -12.11 -17.69
C ALA A 64 -23.28 -13.23 -18.58
N LEU A 65 -22.09 -13.76 -18.27
CA LEU A 65 -21.51 -14.93 -18.94
C LEU A 65 -22.44 -16.13 -18.79
N LYS A 66 -22.91 -16.45 -17.58
CA LYS A 66 -23.84 -17.56 -17.34
C LYS A 66 -25.14 -17.42 -18.12
N ASN A 67 -25.68 -16.21 -18.23
CA ASN A 67 -26.89 -15.94 -19.00
C ASN A 67 -26.65 -16.00 -20.52
N ALA A 68 -25.52 -15.49 -21.01
CA ALA A 68 -25.12 -15.62 -22.41
C ALA A 68 -24.87 -17.09 -22.79
N HIS A 69 -24.34 -17.88 -21.85
CA HIS A 69 -24.14 -19.32 -21.95
C HIS A 69 -25.37 -20.14 -21.53
N GLY A 70 -26.56 -19.54 -21.38
CA GLY A 70 -27.79 -20.25 -21.01
C GLY A 70 -28.27 -21.31 -22.02
N HIS A 71 -27.52 -21.53 -23.10
CA HIS A 71 -27.70 -22.56 -24.12
C HIS A 71 -26.40 -23.34 -24.43
N MET A 72 -25.30 -23.09 -23.71
CA MET A 72 -24.03 -23.77 -23.93
C MET A 72 -24.04 -25.06 -23.11
N ASN A 73 -23.97 -26.20 -23.77
CA ASN A 73 -23.99 -27.50 -23.10
C ASN A 73 -22.80 -27.56 -22.14
N VAL A 74 -22.96 -28.21 -20.99
CA VAL A 74 -21.89 -28.36 -19.97
C VAL A 74 -20.57 -28.87 -20.57
N ASP A 75 -20.65 -29.63 -21.66
CA ASP A 75 -19.51 -30.12 -22.43
C ASP A 75 -18.68 -28.99 -23.07
N GLU A 76 -19.32 -27.96 -23.63
CA GLU A 76 -18.63 -26.80 -24.25
C GLU A 76 -17.99 -25.87 -23.20
N VAL A 77 -18.50 -25.89 -21.95
CA VAL A 77 -17.86 -25.20 -20.83
C VAL A 77 -16.62 -25.96 -20.37
N HIS A 78 -16.64 -27.30 -20.42
CA HIS A 78 -15.46 -28.11 -20.17
C HIS A 78 -14.38 -27.89 -21.24
N ASP A 79 -14.76 -27.89 -22.52
CA ASP A 79 -13.83 -27.59 -23.62
C ASP A 79 -13.23 -26.18 -23.48
N MET A 80 -14.03 -25.17 -23.10
CA MET A 80 -13.53 -23.80 -22.87
C MET A 80 -12.61 -23.71 -21.64
N MET A 81 -12.86 -24.49 -20.58
CA MET A 81 -11.98 -24.52 -19.40
C MET A 81 -10.65 -25.22 -19.74
N ASP A 82 -10.67 -26.25 -20.58
CA ASP A 82 -9.48 -26.94 -21.08
C ASP A 82 -8.67 -26.01 -22.01
N ASP A 83 -9.33 -25.27 -22.92
CA ASP A 83 -8.68 -24.25 -23.76
C ASP A 83 -8.07 -23.12 -22.92
N ILE A 84 -8.74 -22.67 -21.85
CA ILE A 84 -8.22 -21.64 -20.94
C ILE A 84 -7.01 -22.16 -20.17
N ALA A 85 -7.02 -23.41 -19.71
CA ALA A 85 -5.87 -24.03 -19.05
C ALA A 85 -4.67 -24.15 -20.01
N GLU A 86 -4.91 -24.55 -21.26
CA GLU A 86 -3.87 -24.65 -22.29
C GLU A 86 -3.29 -23.27 -22.64
N GLN A 87 -4.13 -22.22 -22.73
CA GLN A 87 -3.68 -20.84 -22.92
C GLN A 87 -2.94 -20.27 -21.70
N GLN A 88 -3.29 -20.69 -20.49
CA GLN A 88 -2.60 -20.30 -19.27
C GLN A 88 -1.19 -20.92 -19.20
N ASP A 89 -1.04 -22.16 -19.68
CA ASP A 89 0.26 -22.80 -19.84
C ASP A 89 1.11 -22.14 -20.93
N VAL A 90 0.52 -21.74 -22.07
CA VAL A 90 1.21 -20.94 -23.10
C VAL A 90 1.63 -19.57 -22.55
N ALA A 91 0.77 -18.89 -21.79
CA ALA A 91 1.10 -17.62 -21.16
C ALA A 91 2.24 -17.77 -20.14
N LYS A 92 2.28 -18.90 -19.42
CA LYS A 92 3.37 -19.24 -18.50
C LYS A 92 4.67 -19.54 -19.26
N GLU A 93 4.61 -20.27 -20.37
CA GLU A 93 5.77 -20.55 -21.22
C GLU A 93 6.32 -19.28 -21.89
N ILE A 94 5.45 -18.36 -22.32
CA ILE A 94 5.82 -17.02 -22.79
C ILE A 94 6.44 -16.21 -21.66
N SER A 95 5.84 -16.23 -20.46
CA SER A 95 6.40 -15.53 -19.30
C SER A 95 7.76 -16.10 -18.95
N GLU A 96 7.96 -17.41 -18.94
CA GLU A 96 9.24 -18.07 -18.67
C GLU A 96 10.28 -17.77 -19.77
N ALA A 97 9.85 -17.71 -21.04
CA ALA A 97 10.70 -17.31 -22.17
C ALA A 97 11.13 -15.83 -22.11
N ILE A 98 10.24 -14.94 -21.65
CA ILE A 98 10.53 -13.52 -21.41
C ILE A 98 11.38 -13.35 -20.13
N SER A 99 11.15 -14.20 -19.12
CA SER A 99 11.88 -14.18 -17.85
C SER A 99 13.26 -14.83 -17.93
N ASN A 100 13.62 -15.44 -19.07
CA ASN A 100 14.96 -15.96 -19.30
C ASN A 100 15.89 -14.80 -19.75
N PRO A 101 16.60 -14.13 -18.84
CA PRO A 101 17.20 -12.83 -19.07
C PRO A 101 18.67 -12.99 -19.49
N ILE A 102 18.97 -13.91 -20.42
CA ILE A 102 20.37 -14.17 -20.82
C ILE A 102 20.88 -13.15 -21.88
N ALA A 103 20.11 -12.12 -22.25
CA ALA A 103 20.52 -11.24 -23.37
C ALA A 103 20.48 -9.73 -23.15
N PHE A 104 20.07 -9.18 -21.99
CA PHE A 104 19.86 -7.72 -21.92
C PHE A 104 20.18 -7.00 -20.60
N ASN A 105 20.94 -7.57 -19.66
CA ASN A 105 21.22 -6.87 -18.39
C ASN A 105 22.70 -6.85 -17.95
N ASP A 106 23.64 -6.98 -18.88
CA ASP A 106 25.09 -6.93 -18.57
C ASP A 106 25.65 -5.50 -18.49
N ASP A 107 24.84 -4.46 -18.28
CA ASP A 107 25.30 -3.06 -18.23
C ASP A 107 24.52 -2.19 -17.20
N ILE A 108 24.15 -2.73 -16.04
CA ILE A 108 23.79 -1.88 -14.89
C ILE A 108 24.91 -2.02 -13.86
N ASP A 109 25.77 -1.00 -13.82
CA ASP A 109 26.89 -0.93 -12.88
C ASP A 109 26.35 -0.59 -11.49
N GLU A 110 26.26 -1.61 -10.63
CA GLU A 110 25.78 -1.48 -9.24
C GLU A 110 26.60 -0.48 -8.41
N ASP A 111 27.86 -0.22 -8.80
CA ASP A 111 28.72 0.76 -8.14
C ASP A 111 28.26 2.21 -8.42
N GLU A 112 27.66 2.47 -9.59
CA GLU A 112 27.11 3.78 -9.95
C GLU A 112 25.84 4.10 -9.13
N LEU A 113 24.95 3.11 -9.00
CA LEU A 113 23.70 3.23 -8.22
C LEU A 113 23.95 3.42 -6.72
N THR A 114 24.97 2.75 -6.18
CA THR A 114 25.32 2.86 -4.76
C THR A 114 25.82 4.26 -4.41
N LYS A 115 26.57 4.87 -5.33
CA LYS A 115 27.08 6.24 -5.16
C LYS A 115 25.98 7.29 -5.23
N GLU A 116 25.02 7.13 -6.14
CA GLU A 116 23.87 8.03 -6.26
C GLU A 116 22.98 7.98 -5.00
N LEU A 117 22.85 6.80 -4.39
CA LEU A 117 22.11 6.63 -3.14
C LEU A 117 22.78 7.34 -1.96
N GLU A 118 24.10 7.26 -1.83
CA GLU A 118 24.86 7.94 -0.77
C GLU A 118 24.78 9.47 -0.87
N ASP A 119 24.73 10.02 -2.09
CA ASP A 119 24.59 11.46 -2.33
C ASP A 119 23.18 11.98 -1.97
N LEU A 120 22.14 11.14 -2.09
CA LEU A 120 20.77 11.45 -1.68
C LEU A 120 20.56 11.42 -0.16
N GLU A 121 21.30 10.58 0.57
CA GLU A 121 21.22 10.51 2.04
C GLU A 121 21.91 11.70 2.74
N GLN A 122 22.76 12.44 2.03
CA GLN A 122 23.50 13.59 2.58
C GLN A 122 22.83 14.96 2.33
N GLN A 123 21.69 14.99 1.64
CA GLN A 123 20.84 16.18 1.46
C GLN A 123 19.72 16.27 2.51
#